data_AF-A0A353W2T8-F1
#
_entry.id   AF-A0A353W2T8-F1
#
_cell.length_a   1.000
_cell.length_b   1.000
_cell.length_c   1.000
_cell.angle_alpha   90.00
_cell.angle_beta   90.00
_cell.angle_gamma   90.00
#
_symmetry.space_group_name_H-M   'P 1'
#
loop_
_entity.id
_entity.type
_entity.pdbx_description
1 polymer ?
#
loop_
_entity_poly.entity_id
_entity_poly.type
_entity_poly.pdbx_seq_one_letter_code
_entity_poly.pdbx_strand_id
1 'polypeptide(L)'
;MTLLKKDDGGILILLVYVIGIVLVLSATVMSTTVMSYKMRLSNITYVSNAYMSDGGLDEANALAIMSYEETCTATMEHISEIMEGTAESIEKINAGEQNYILSPYRKYIHPLNLTLLQDEIKGEYESYFIKVFKDVYTGRINDFHSEIDEKINIMLKGIEYTSGKSIYSMESSYSKKGITRKNSVELTIIYPEISFDDEDNVEIVHHDAPVSRNNWRVLYGQ
;
A
#
# COMPACT_ATOMS: atom_id res chain seq x y z
N MET A 1 -4.60 42.61 -86.19
CA MET A 1 -3.71 42.52 -85.02
C MET A 1 -4.41 43.25 -83.89
N THR A 2 -5.21 42.55 -83.09
CA THR A 2 -6.02 43.16 -82.04
C THR A 2 -6.19 42.18 -80.87
N LEU A 3 -5.45 42.50 -79.81
CA LEU A 3 -5.75 42.27 -78.38
C LEU A 3 -6.39 40.93 -77.97
N LEU A 4 -5.56 39.88 -77.88
CA LEU A 4 -5.76 38.73 -76.98
C LEU A 4 -5.09 39.01 -75.61
N LYS A 5 -5.36 40.15 -74.97
CA LYS A 5 -4.62 40.57 -73.75
C LYS A 5 -5.50 41.11 -72.61
N LYS A 6 -6.69 40.54 -72.39
CA LYS A 6 -7.56 41.03 -71.31
C LYS A 6 -8.12 39.99 -70.33
N ASP A 7 -8.06 38.69 -70.62
CA ASP A 7 -8.67 37.66 -69.75
C ASP A 7 -7.68 36.85 -68.87
N ASP A 8 -6.38 36.90 -69.15
CA ASP A 8 -5.39 36.10 -68.41
C ASP A 8 -5.16 36.59 -66.97
N GLY A 9 -5.36 37.88 -66.70
CA GLY A 9 -5.14 38.47 -65.36
C GLY A 9 -6.17 38.01 -64.32
N GLY A 10 -7.43 37.82 -64.74
CA GLY A 10 -8.50 37.33 -63.86
C GLY A 10 -8.30 35.88 -63.46
N ILE A 11 -7.85 35.05 -64.42
CA ILE A 11 -7.49 33.64 -64.17
C ILE A 11 -6.29 33.55 -63.22
N LEU A 12 -5.28 34.41 -63.40
CA LEU A 12 -4.09 34.43 -62.55
C LEU A 12 -4.40 34.83 -61.10
N ILE A 13 -5.29 35.82 -60.90
CA ILE A 13 -5.78 36.22 -59.57
C ILE A 13 -6.56 35.08 -58.91
N LEU A 14 -7.44 34.43 -59.66
CA LEU A 14 -8.24 33.31 -59.14
C LEU A 14 -7.35 32.13 -58.72
N LEU A 15 -6.31 31.84 -59.50
CA LEU A 15 -5.35 30.78 -59.21
C LEU A 15 -4.54 31.07 -57.94
N VAL A 16 -4.09 32.32 -57.75
CA VAL A 16 -3.43 32.76 -56.50
C VAL A 16 -4.38 32.65 -55.31
N TYR A 17 -5.65 33.02 -55.48
CA TYR A 17 -6.66 32.90 -54.43
C TYR A 17 -6.91 31.46 -54.02
N VAL A 18 -7.01 30.55 -55.00
CA VAL A 18 -7.18 29.10 -54.76
C VAL A 18 -5.96 28.54 -54.04
N ILE A 19 -4.73 28.86 -54.47
CA ILE A 19 -3.50 28.42 -53.78
C ILE A 19 -3.48 28.95 -52.33
N GLY A 20 -3.84 30.21 -52.11
CA GLY A 20 -3.92 30.81 -50.77
C GLY A 20 -4.91 30.09 -49.86
N ILE A 21 -6.11 29.81 -50.37
CA ILE A 21 -7.15 29.06 -49.64
C ILE A 21 -6.67 27.64 -49.32
N VAL A 22 -6.06 26.95 -50.29
CA VAL A 22 -5.55 25.58 -50.10
C VAL A 22 -4.43 25.54 -49.06
N LEU A 23 -3.52 26.53 -49.06
CA LEU A 23 -2.45 26.61 -48.05
C LEU A 23 -3.01 26.85 -46.65
N VAL A 24 -3.97 27.77 -46.49
CA VAL A 24 -4.62 28.04 -45.21
C VAL A 24 -5.39 26.83 -44.71
N LEU A 25 -6.15 26.15 -45.58
CA LEU A 25 -6.85 24.92 -45.24
C LEU A 25 -5.87 23.81 -44.84
N SER A 26 -4.79 23.63 -45.60
CA SER A 26 -3.76 22.62 -45.31
C SER A 26 -3.08 22.87 -43.97
N ALA A 27 -2.71 24.12 -43.68
CA ALA A 27 -2.16 24.52 -42.39
C ALA A 27 -3.14 24.26 -41.25
N THR A 28 -4.42 24.59 -41.44
CA THR A 28 -5.47 24.37 -40.44
C THR A 28 -5.65 22.88 -40.14
N VAL A 29 -5.75 22.04 -41.17
CA VAL A 29 -5.87 20.58 -41.03
C VAL A 29 -4.64 19.99 -40.34
N MET A 30 -3.43 20.46 -40.68
CA MET A 30 -2.20 20.01 -40.03
C MET A 30 -2.18 20.39 -38.55
N SER A 31 -2.54 21.63 -38.21
CA SER A 31 -2.64 22.11 -36.83
C SER A 31 -3.67 21.32 -36.02
N THR A 32 -4.87 21.08 -36.55
CA THR A 32 -5.90 20.28 -35.87
C THR A 32 -5.46 18.83 -35.67
N THR A 33 -4.73 18.26 -36.64
CA THR A 33 -4.22 16.89 -36.57
C THR A 33 -3.14 16.76 -35.50
N VAL A 34 -2.18 17.70 -35.46
CA VAL A 34 -1.13 17.73 -34.42
C VAL A 34 -1.75 17.94 -33.04
N MET A 35 -2.74 18.82 -32.91
CA MET A 35 -3.45 19.06 -31.65
C MET A 35 -4.18 17.79 -31.17
N SER A 36 -4.89 17.12 -32.08
CA SER A 36 -5.59 15.86 -31.79
C SER A 36 -4.62 14.76 -31.35
N TYR A 37 -3.47 14.66 -32.02
CA TYR A 37 -2.43 13.71 -31.64
C TYR A 37 -1.85 14.00 -30.25
N LYS A 38 -1.54 15.26 -29.95
CA LYS A 38 -1.05 15.68 -28.62
C LYS A 38 -2.07 15.40 -27.51
N MET A 39 -3.34 15.70 -27.76
CA MET A 39 -4.43 15.39 -26.83
C MET A 39 -4.54 13.88 -26.56
N ARG A 40 -4.52 13.06 -27.63
CA ARG A 40 -4.57 11.60 -27.49
C ARG A 40 -3.38 11.06 -26.71
N LEU A 41 -2.17 11.53 -27.01
CA LEU A 41 -0.95 11.11 -26.31
C LEU A 41 -0.98 11.51 -24.83
N SER A 42 -1.48 12.70 -24.51
CA SER A 42 -1.67 13.16 -23.13
C SER A 42 -2.67 12.29 -22.38
N ASN A 43 -3.81 11.95 -22.98
CA ASN A 43 -4.81 11.07 -22.38
C ASN A 43 -4.27 9.65 -22.14
N ILE A 44 -3.54 9.07 -23.10
CA ILE A 44 -2.93 7.74 -22.91
C ILE A 44 -1.91 7.77 -21.78
N THR A 45 -1.07 8.81 -21.73
CA THR A 45 -0.06 8.97 -20.67
C THR A 45 -0.72 9.14 -19.31
N TYR A 46 -1.81 9.93 -19.24
CA TYR A 46 -2.60 10.11 -18.04
C TYR A 46 -3.13 8.77 -17.51
N VAL A 47 -3.76 7.98 -18.38
CA VAL A 47 -4.34 6.69 -18.03
C VAL A 47 -3.25 5.71 -17.59
N SER A 48 -2.14 5.64 -18.33
CA SER A 48 -1.00 4.80 -17.96
C SER A 48 -0.40 5.19 -16.60
N ASN A 49 -0.28 6.48 -16.30
CA ASN A 49 0.28 6.93 -15.03
C ASN A 49 -0.67 6.65 -13.85
N ALA A 50 -1.99 6.65 -14.09
CA ALA A 50 -2.96 6.23 -13.08
C ALA A 50 -2.79 4.74 -12.75
N TYR A 51 -2.74 3.87 -13.77
CA TYR A 51 -2.49 2.44 -13.57
C TYR A 51 -1.18 2.14 -12.84
N MET A 52 -0.09 2.85 -13.16
CA MET A 52 1.20 2.65 -12.48
C MET A 52 1.16 3.08 -11.02
N SER A 53 0.52 4.22 -10.72
CA SER A 53 0.37 4.65 -9.34
C SER A 53 -0.52 3.71 -8.52
N ASP A 54 -1.56 3.14 -9.14
CA ASP A 54 -2.40 2.10 -8.52
C ASP A 54 -1.58 0.82 -8.24
N GLY A 55 -0.78 0.38 -9.22
CA GLY A 55 0.06 -0.83 -9.10
C GLY A 55 1.08 -0.76 -7.95
N GLY A 56 1.64 0.42 -7.68
CA GLY A 56 2.49 0.59 -6.49
C GLY A 56 1.76 0.28 -5.18
N LEU A 57 0.51 0.75 -5.04
CA LEU A 57 -0.29 0.49 -3.84
C LEU A 57 -0.73 -0.98 -3.73
N ASP A 58 -0.87 -1.69 -4.85
CA ASP A 58 -1.06 -3.15 -4.86
C ASP A 58 0.17 -3.87 -4.28
N GLU A 59 1.38 -3.47 -4.68
CA GLU A 59 2.62 -4.05 -4.15
C GLU A 59 2.81 -3.74 -2.66
N ALA A 60 2.53 -2.51 -2.22
CA ALA A 60 2.58 -2.15 -0.80
C ALA A 60 1.58 -2.95 0.05
N ASN A 61 0.44 -3.31 -0.52
CA ASN A 61 -0.55 -4.20 0.11
C ASN A 61 -0.04 -5.64 0.16
N ALA A 62 0.57 -6.14 -0.91
CA ALA A 62 1.19 -7.47 -0.92
C ALA A 62 2.31 -7.56 0.13
N LEU A 63 3.15 -6.54 0.24
CA LEU A 63 4.18 -6.43 1.28
C LEU A 63 3.58 -6.45 2.69
N ALA A 64 2.44 -5.80 2.90
CA ALA A 64 1.74 -5.81 4.19
C ALA A 64 1.25 -7.21 4.56
N ILE A 65 0.70 -7.96 3.59
CA ILE A 65 0.27 -9.36 3.79
C ILE A 65 1.47 -10.24 4.15
N MET A 66 2.58 -10.15 3.42
CA MET A 66 3.78 -10.93 3.74
C MET A 66 4.33 -10.60 5.13
N SER A 67 4.39 -9.30 5.46
CA SER A 67 4.87 -8.86 6.77
C SER A 67 3.93 -9.32 7.91
N TYR A 68 2.63 -9.43 7.63
CA TYR A 68 1.65 -9.94 8.58
C TYR A 68 1.90 -11.40 8.94
N GLU A 69 2.09 -12.26 7.94
CA GLU A 69 2.34 -13.70 8.15
C GLU A 69 3.65 -13.95 8.93
N GLU A 70 4.72 -13.24 8.56
CA GLU A 70 5.99 -13.31 9.28
C GLU A 70 5.84 -12.87 10.73
N THR A 71 5.11 -11.77 10.97
CA THR A 71 4.88 -11.26 12.33
C THR A 71 4.06 -12.24 13.16
N CYS A 72 3.03 -12.87 12.57
CA CYS A 72 2.25 -13.90 13.26
C CYS A 72 3.14 -15.03 13.76
N THR A 73 4.04 -15.51 12.90
CA THR A 73 4.99 -16.59 13.23
C THR A 73 5.93 -16.16 14.35
N ALA A 74 6.58 -15.00 14.23
CA ALA A 74 7.49 -14.48 15.25
C ALA A 74 6.80 -14.19 16.60
N THR A 75 5.54 -13.75 16.57
CA THR A 75 4.74 -13.51 17.79
C THR A 75 4.36 -14.82 18.45
N MET A 76 4.04 -15.86 17.67
CA MET A 76 3.71 -17.19 18.19
C MET A 76 4.91 -17.84 18.87
N GLU A 77 6.10 -17.75 18.25
CA GLU A 77 7.35 -18.22 18.85
C GLU A 77 7.59 -17.53 20.20
N HIS A 78 7.43 -16.21 20.27
CA HIS A 78 7.60 -15.46 21.51
C HIS A 78 6.62 -15.87 22.62
N ILE A 79 5.34 -16.07 22.31
CA ILE A 79 4.37 -16.52 23.31
C ILE A 79 4.63 -17.96 23.75
N SER A 80 5.07 -18.83 22.84
CA SER A 80 5.42 -20.21 23.18
C SER A 80 6.58 -20.25 24.18
N GLU A 81 7.61 -19.40 24.01
CA GLU A 81 8.71 -19.25 24.97
C GLU A 81 8.24 -18.79 26.36
N ILE A 82 7.28 -17.84 26.41
CA ILE A 82 6.71 -17.36 27.67
C ILE A 82 5.96 -18.49 28.38
N MET A 83 5.18 -19.27 27.64
CA MET A 83 4.41 -20.39 28.18
C MET A 83 5.32 -21.50 28.70
N GLU A 84 6.31 -21.94 27.91
CA GLU A 84 7.29 -22.96 28.32
C GLU A 84 8.08 -22.51 29.55
N GLY A 85 8.60 -21.28 29.55
CA GLY A 85 9.34 -20.73 30.69
C GLY A 85 8.50 -20.61 31.96
N THR A 86 7.20 -20.38 31.81
CA THR A 86 6.24 -20.37 32.92
C THR A 86 6.00 -21.79 33.44
N ALA A 87 5.77 -22.77 32.56
CA ALA A 87 5.56 -24.17 32.93
C ALA A 87 6.77 -24.75 33.65
N GLU A 88 7.99 -24.54 33.13
CA GLU A 88 9.23 -24.98 33.77
C GLU A 88 9.42 -24.32 35.15
N SER A 89 9.07 -23.04 35.28
CA SER A 89 9.14 -22.34 36.57
C SER A 89 8.16 -22.91 37.60
N ILE A 90 6.95 -23.27 37.18
CA ILE A 90 5.96 -23.93 38.04
C ILE A 90 6.51 -25.28 38.52
N GLU A 91 7.06 -26.09 37.61
CA GLU A 91 7.64 -27.39 37.94
C GLU A 91 8.78 -27.26 38.95
N LYS A 92 9.73 -26.34 38.72
CA LYS A 92 10.84 -26.07 39.64
C LYS A 92 10.39 -25.58 41.02
N ILE A 93 9.36 -24.74 41.09
CA ILE A 93 8.80 -24.28 42.36
C ILE A 93 8.12 -25.44 43.10
N ASN A 94 7.34 -26.26 42.39
CA ASN A 94 6.68 -27.44 42.97
C ASN A 94 7.67 -28.50 43.43
N ALA A 95 8.79 -28.66 42.73
CA ALA A 95 9.91 -29.52 43.11
C ALA A 95 10.77 -28.93 44.25
N GLY A 96 10.51 -27.68 44.66
CA GLY A 96 11.27 -26.99 45.72
C GLY A 96 12.64 -26.47 45.28
N GLU A 97 12.96 -26.52 43.98
CA GLU A 97 14.23 -26.12 43.41
C GLU A 97 14.37 -24.59 43.27
N GLN A 98 13.24 -23.88 43.19
CA GLN A 98 13.22 -22.42 43.00
C GLN A 98 12.25 -21.75 43.99
N ASN A 99 12.67 -20.62 44.57
CA ASN A 99 11.78 -19.80 45.40
C ASN A 99 10.82 -19.00 44.50
N TYR A 100 9.52 -19.07 44.79
CA TYR A 100 8.46 -18.32 44.10
C TYR A 100 8.80 -16.84 43.87
N ILE A 101 9.41 -16.17 44.86
CA ILE A 101 9.74 -14.73 44.78
C ILE A 101 10.78 -14.45 43.69
N LEU A 102 11.68 -15.41 43.42
CA LEU A 102 12.79 -15.27 42.49
C LEU A 102 12.42 -15.63 41.05
N SER A 103 11.23 -16.19 40.79
CA SER A 103 10.80 -16.45 39.42
C SER A 103 10.44 -15.13 38.72
N PRO A 104 11.01 -14.85 37.52
CA PRO A 104 10.58 -13.72 36.70
C PRO A 104 9.11 -13.87 36.26
N TYR A 105 8.62 -15.11 36.21
CA TYR A 105 7.26 -15.48 35.82
C TYR A 105 6.30 -15.60 37.02
N ARG A 106 6.70 -15.22 38.25
CA ARG A 106 5.89 -15.40 39.46
C ARG A 106 4.43 -14.88 39.37
N LYS A 107 4.20 -13.82 38.59
CA LYS A 107 2.87 -13.24 38.37
C LYS A 107 1.93 -14.20 37.63
N TYR A 108 2.48 -15.15 36.89
CA TYR A 108 1.80 -16.16 36.09
C TYR A 108 1.61 -17.51 36.83
N ILE A 109 2.18 -17.68 38.03
CA ILE A 109 2.34 -18.98 38.72
C ILE A 109 1.28 -19.23 39.82
N HIS A 110 0.25 -18.38 39.93
CA HIS A 110 -0.77 -18.53 40.98
C HIS A 110 -1.87 -19.55 40.59
N PRO A 111 -2.17 -20.58 41.41
CA PRO A 111 -3.06 -21.70 41.06
C PRO A 111 -4.56 -21.36 40.92
N LEU A 112 -4.94 -20.08 40.92
CA LEU A 112 -6.33 -19.62 41.02
C LEU A 112 -6.76 -18.64 39.93
N ASN A 113 -5.98 -18.40 38.89
CA ASN A 113 -6.45 -17.60 37.75
C ASN A 113 -5.79 -18.01 36.43
N LEU A 114 -6.17 -19.19 35.91
CA LEU A 114 -5.96 -19.54 34.50
C LEU A 114 -6.54 -18.46 33.57
N THR A 115 -7.65 -17.84 33.94
CA THR A 115 -8.27 -16.73 33.20
C THR A 115 -7.44 -15.44 33.18
N LEU A 116 -6.83 -15.02 34.30
CA LEU A 116 -5.93 -13.84 34.28
C LEU A 116 -4.66 -14.12 33.47
N LEU A 117 -4.16 -15.36 33.52
CA LEU A 117 -3.02 -15.78 32.70
C LEU A 117 -3.34 -15.64 31.21
N GLN A 118 -4.50 -16.15 30.78
CA GLN A 118 -4.95 -16.06 29.40
C GLN A 118 -5.16 -14.61 28.93
N ASP A 119 -5.74 -13.75 29.77
CA ASP A 119 -5.94 -12.34 29.46
C ASP A 119 -4.61 -11.55 29.39
N GLU A 120 -3.65 -11.85 30.27
CA GLU A 120 -2.30 -11.25 30.19
C GLU A 120 -1.53 -11.72 28.96
N ILE A 121 -1.61 -13.01 28.61
CA ILE A 121 -0.96 -13.54 27.40
C ILE A 121 -1.59 -12.95 26.14
N LYS A 122 -2.93 -12.77 26.10
CA LYS A 122 -3.63 -12.06 25.02
C LYS A 122 -3.12 -10.63 24.85
N GLY A 123 -3.02 -9.90 25.97
CA GLY A 123 -2.52 -8.52 25.95
C GLY A 123 -1.06 -8.42 25.49
N GLU A 124 -0.21 -9.35 25.91
CA GLU A 124 1.19 -9.42 25.48
C GLU A 124 1.30 -9.79 24.00
N TYR A 125 0.50 -10.74 23.52
CA TYR A 125 0.45 -11.13 22.11
C TYR A 125 0.10 -9.93 21.21
N GLU A 126 -1.00 -9.23 21.51
CA GLU A 126 -1.42 -8.05 20.73
C GLU A 126 -0.33 -6.97 20.77
N SER A 127 0.23 -6.69 21.95
CA SER A 127 1.27 -5.66 22.12
C SER A 127 2.56 -5.99 21.36
N TYR A 128 3.00 -7.24 21.40
CA TYR A 128 4.18 -7.71 20.70
C TYR A 128 3.95 -7.73 19.19
N PHE A 129 2.80 -8.23 18.74
CA PHE A 129 2.41 -8.22 17.33
C PHE A 129 2.44 -6.81 16.75
N ILE A 130 1.80 -5.83 17.42
CA ILE A 130 1.76 -4.44 16.98
C ILE A 130 3.18 -3.88 16.82
N LYS A 131 4.04 -4.14 17.82
CA LYS A 131 5.42 -3.65 17.83
C LYS A 131 6.22 -4.25 16.67
N VAL A 132 6.23 -5.57 16.54
CA VAL A 132 7.01 -6.26 15.51
C VAL A 132 6.47 -5.94 14.12
N PHE A 133 5.15 -5.97 13.92
CA PHE A 133 4.55 -5.62 12.64
C PHE A 133 4.93 -4.21 12.23
N LYS A 134 4.83 -3.25 13.15
CA LYS A 134 5.24 -1.86 12.90
C LYS A 134 6.70 -1.81 12.47
N ASP A 135 7.61 -2.43 13.21
CA ASP A 135 9.04 -2.35 12.94
C ASP A 135 9.39 -3.00 11.59
N VAL A 136 8.84 -4.19 11.31
CA VAL A 136 9.04 -4.93 10.04
C VAL A 136 8.43 -4.18 8.87
N TYR A 137 7.16 -3.79 8.97
CA TYR A 137 6.45 -3.17 7.87
C TYR A 137 6.96 -1.75 7.58
N THR A 138 7.21 -0.93 8.62
CA THR A 138 7.75 0.43 8.41
C THR A 138 9.19 0.40 7.92
N GLY A 139 10.01 -0.55 8.38
CA GLY A 139 11.35 -0.76 7.81
C GLY A 139 11.29 -1.07 6.32
N ARG A 140 10.48 -2.07 5.93
CA ARG A 140 10.36 -2.51 4.54
C ARG A 140 9.71 -1.47 3.62
N ILE A 141 8.68 -0.77 4.08
CA ILE A 141 7.99 0.23 3.24
C ILE A 141 8.85 1.47 3.01
N ASN A 142 9.73 1.84 3.95
CA ASN A 142 10.64 2.97 3.79
C ASN A 142 11.73 2.69 2.75
N ASP A 143 12.19 1.45 2.66
CA ASP A 143 13.15 0.98 1.67
C ASP A 143 12.47 0.39 0.42
N PHE A 144 11.16 0.61 0.28
CA PHE A 144 10.38 -0.01 -0.79
C PHE A 144 10.73 0.58 -2.16
N HIS A 145 11.15 -0.29 -3.05
CA HIS A 145 11.28 -0.02 -4.47
C HIS A 145 10.30 -0.91 -5.22
N SER A 146 9.46 -0.30 -6.05
CA SER A 146 8.51 -1.05 -6.87
C SER A 146 9.23 -1.94 -7.88
N GLU A 147 8.84 -3.20 -7.96
CA GLU A 147 9.38 -4.16 -8.93
C GLU A 147 8.84 -3.90 -10.34
N ILE A 148 7.63 -3.32 -10.46
CA ILE A 148 7.02 -2.95 -11.73
C ILE A 148 7.74 -1.77 -12.40
N ASP A 149 8.01 -0.70 -11.65
CA ASP A 149 8.70 0.49 -12.16
C ASP A 149 9.34 1.26 -10.98
N GLU A 150 10.67 1.27 -10.92
CA GLU A 150 11.48 1.91 -9.85
C GLU A 150 11.19 3.41 -9.63
N LYS A 151 10.42 4.05 -10.52
CA LYS A 151 9.97 5.44 -10.39
C LYS A 151 8.70 5.62 -9.56
N ILE A 152 8.01 4.53 -9.22
CA ILE A 152 6.86 4.57 -8.31
C ILE A 152 7.39 4.85 -6.91
N ASN A 153 6.90 5.93 -6.31
CA ASN A 153 7.27 6.32 -4.95
C ASN A 153 6.04 6.15 -4.04
N ILE A 154 6.20 5.31 -3.00
CA ILE A 154 5.18 5.05 -1.99
C ILE A 154 5.62 5.70 -0.68
N MET A 155 4.70 6.42 -0.06
CA MET A 155 4.95 7.17 1.16
C MET A 155 3.88 6.88 2.19
N LEU A 156 4.33 6.49 3.38
CA LEU A 156 3.46 6.38 4.55
C LEU A 156 3.20 7.79 5.13
N LYS A 157 1.93 8.17 5.26
CA LYS A 157 1.50 9.49 5.75
C LYS A 157 1.17 9.49 7.24
N GLY A 158 0.66 8.39 7.74
CA GLY A 158 0.19 8.29 9.10
C GLY A 158 -0.18 6.86 9.46
N ILE A 159 -0.12 6.59 10.76
CA ILE A 159 -0.55 5.32 11.35
C ILE A 159 -1.49 5.65 12.51
N GLU A 160 -2.67 5.06 12.49
CA GLU A 160 -3.62 5.10 13.59
C GLU A 160 -3.71 3.72 14.22
N TYR A 161 -3.66 3.68 15.55
CA TYR A 161 -3.79 2.45 16.32
C TYR A 161 -5.11 2.46 17.07
N THR A 162 -5.90 1.42 16.85
CA THR A 162 -7.15 1.15 17.56
C THR A 162 -7.07 -0.27 18.14
N SER A 163 -7.83 -0.56 19.19
CA SER A 163 -7.88 -1.92 19.73
C SER A 163 -8.30 -2.90 18.63
N GLY A 164 -7.52 -3.98 18.47
CA GLY A 164 -7.73 -5.02 17.45
C GLY A 164 -7.36 -4.63 16.01
N LYS A 165 -6.94 -3.39 15.71
CA LYS A 165 -6.52 -3.01 14.35
C LYS A 165 -5.66 -1.75 14.26
N SER A 166 -4.81 -1.71 13.24
CA SER A 166 -4.09 -0.49 12.80
C SER A 166 -4.51 -0.05 11.41
N ILE A 167 -4.52 1.26 11.19
CA ILE A 167 -4.82 1.87 9.89
C ILE A 167 -3.60 2.65 9.42
N TYR A 168 -3.06 2.28 8.26
CA TYR A 168 -1.91 2.90 7.61
C TYR A 168 -2.38 3.72 6.42
N SER A 169 -2.21 5.03 6.49
CA SER A 169 -2.51 5.95 5.38
C SER A 169 -1.31 6.03 4.45
N MET A 170 -1.48 5.65 3.19
CA MET A 170 -0.40 5.64 2.19
C MET A 170 -0.73 6.51 0.98
N GLU A 171 0.30 7.08 0.37
CA GLU A 171 0.22 7.79 -0.91
C GLU A 171 1.24 7.18 -1.88
N SER A 172 0.81 6.83 -3.08
CA SER A 172 1.66 6.47 -4.21
C SER A 172 1.72 7.64 -5.17
N SER A 173 2.88 7.86 -5.77
CA SER A 173 3.07 8.84 -6.83
C SER A 173 3.88 8.28 -7.98
N TYR A 174 3.46 8.61 -9.21
CA TYR A 174 4.16 8.26 -10.43
C TYR A 174 4.15 9.43 -11.42
N SER A 175 5.30 9.71 -12.04
CA SER A 175 5.42 10.80 -13.01
C SER A 175 6.13 10.35 -14.28
N LYS A 176 5.49 10.62 -15.42
CA LYS A 176 6.05 10.33 -16.75
C LYS A 176 5.62 11.40 -17.73
N LYS A 177 6.58 11.86 -18.54
CA LYS A 177 6.38 12.91 -19.57
C LYS A 177 5.74 14.20 -19.01
N GLY A 178 6.10 14.57 -17.78
CA GLY A 178 5.61 15.78 -17.13
C GLY A 178 4.17 15.71 -16.59
N ILE A 179 3.54 14.53 -16.64
CA ILE A 179 2.22 14.30 -16.02
C ILE A 179 2.46 13.50 -14.75
N THR A 180 2.09 14.07 -13.60
CA THR A 180 2.20 13.40 -12.29
C THR A 180 0.83 12.91 -11.83
N ARG A 181 0.78 11.68 -11.34
CA ARG A 181 -0.40 11.07 -10.72
C ARG A 181 -0.09 10.69 -9.29
N LYS A 182 -1.07 10.91 -8.41
CA LYS A 182 -1.01 10.55 -7.02
C LYS A 182 -2.27 9.78 -6.65
N ASN A 183 -2.11 8.73 -5.87
CA ASN A 183 -3.22 7.98 -5.32
C ASN A 183 -2.98 7.78 -3.83
N SER A 184 -4.05 7.71 -3.06
CA SER A 184 -3.99 7.38 -1.65
C SER A 184 -4.93 6.25 -1.30
N VAL A 185 -4.49 5.42 -0.36
CA VAL A 185 -5.28 4.31 0.19
C VAL A 185 -5.02 4.21 1.68
N GLU A 186 -6.02 3.72 2.40
CA GLU A 186 -5.88 3.31 3.79
C GLU A 186 -5.78 1.78 3.84
N LEU A 187 -4.67 1.27 4.34
CA LEU A 187 -4.51 -0.13 4.68
C LEU A 187 -4.98 -0.37 6.11
N THR A 188 -5.94 -1.25 6.29
CA THR A 188 -6.38 -1.72 7.61
C THR A 188 -5.78 -3.09 7.87
N ILE A 189 -5.02 -3.19 8.97
CA ILE A 189 -4.42 -4.43 9.46
C ILE A 189 -5.17 -4.82 10.72
N ILE A 190 -5.89 -5.94 10.68
CA ILE A 190 -6.62 -6.49 11.83
C ILE A 190 -5.67 -7.43 12.56
N TYR A 191 -5.54 -7.27 13.87
CA TYR A 191 -4.63 -8.09 14.66
C TYR A 191 -5.17 -9.51 14.79
N PRO A 192 -4.29 -10.52 14.81
CA PRO A 192 -4.71 -11.88 15.11
C PRO A 192 -5.23 -11.96 16.54
N GLU A 193 -6.31 -12.70 16.73
CA GLU A 193 -6.78 -13.06 18.07
C GLU A 193 -6.17 -14.40 18.47
N ILE A 194 -5.90 -14.59 19.77
CA ILE A 194 -5.51 -15.90 20.29
C ILE A 194 -6.66 -16.50 21.10
N SER A 195 -6.94 -17.78 20.85
CA SER A 195 -7.85 -18.61 21.63
C SER A 195 -7.06 -19.70 22.36
N PHE A 196 -7.58 -20.10 23.52
CA PHE A 196 -7.08 -21.26 24.26
C PHE A 196 -8.11 -22.37 24.08
N ASP A 197 -7.65 -23.56 23.70
CA ASP A 197 -8.51 -24.75 23.65
C ASP A 197 -8.74 -25.33 25.07
N ASP A 198 -9.55 -26.38 25.16
CA ASP A 198 -9.85 -27.07 26.44
C ASP A 198 -8.63 -27.78 27.06
N GLU A 199 -7.52 -27.89 26.31
CA GLU A 199 -6.24 -28.47 26.74
C GLU A 199 -5.17 -27.38 27.00
N ASP A 200 -5.56 -26.10 27.05
CA ASP A 200 -4.70 -24.91 27.21
C ASP A 200 -3.68 -24.70 26.06
N ASN A 201 -3.88 -25.31 24.89
CA ASN A 201 -3.10 -24.99 23.69
C ASN A 201 -3.52 -23.64 23.11
N VAL A 202 -2.53 -22.87 22.63
CA VAL A 202 -2.77 -21.59 21.96
C VAL A 202 -3.05 -21.82 20.49
N GLU A 203 -4.22 -21.37 20.04
CA GLU A 203 -4.58 -21.28 18.63
C GLU A 203 -4.66 -19.81 18.20
N ILE A 204 -4.13 -19.51 17.01
CA ILE A 204 -4.30 -18.20 16.39
C ILE A 204 -5.56 -18.23 15.56
N VAL A 205 -6.52 -17.36 15.89
CA VAL A 205 -7.69 -17.11 15.08
C VAL A 205 -7.33 -16.07 14.03
N HIS A 206 -7.14 -16.54 12.81
CA HIS A 206 -6.92 -15.66 11.66
C HIS A 206 -8.27 -15.11 11.17
N HIS A 207 -8.30 -13.81 10.87
CA HIS A 207 -9.42 -13.20 10.16
C HIS A 207 -9.39 -13.59 8.68
N ASP A 208 -10.57 -13.73 8.05
CA ASP A 208 -10.69 -14.03 6.61
C ASP A 208 -10.01 -12.98 5.71
N ALA A 209 -9.90 -11.73 6.19
CA ALA A 209 -9.23 -10.62 5.51
C ALA A 209 -8.40 -9.80 6.52
N PRO A 210 -7.20 -10.28 6.92
CA PRO A 210 -6.39 -9.65 7.96
C PRO A 210 -5.76 -8.34 7.50
N VAL A 211 -5.61 -8.18 6.18
CA VAL A 211 -5.16 -6.95 5.53
C VAL A 211 -6.22 -6.55 4.51
N SER A 212 -6.77 -5.35 4.64
CA SER A 212 -7.77 -4.82 3.73
C SER A 212 -7.45 -3.39 3.30
N ARG A 213 -7.92 -3.02 2.10
CA ARG A 213 -7.73 -1.70 1.52
C ARG A 213 -9.04 -0.95 1.49
N ASN A 214 -9.04 0.25 2.07
CA ASN A 214 -10.20 1.12 2.15
C ASN A 214 -9.86 2.53 1.64
N ASN A 215 -10.92 3.32 1.39
CA ASN A 215 -10.80 4.75 1.08
C ASN A 215 -9.85 5.10 -0.07
N TRP A 216 -9.93 4.34 -1.17
CA TRP A 216 -9.17 4.65 -2.38
C TRP A 216 -9.55 6.01 -2.94
N ARG A 217 -8.56 6.91 -3.06
CA ARG A 217 -8.77 8.27 -3.58
C ARG A 217 -7.71 8.61 -4.60
N VAL A 218 -8.16 9.10 -5.74
CA VAL A 218 -7.28 9.69 -6.75
C VAL A 218 -6.98 11.12 -6.33
N LEU A 219 -5.72 11.41 -6.03
CA LEU A 219 -5.25 12.75 -5.73
C LEU A 219 -4.73 13.35 -7.03
N TYR A 220 -5.39 14.40 -7.52
CA TYR A 220 -4.93 15.07 -8.73
C TYR A 220 -3.60 15.78 -8.45
N GLY A 221 -2.52 15.29 -9.07
CA GLY A 221 -1.24 16.00 -9.15
C GLY A 221 -1.31 17.10 -10.21
N GLN A 222 -0.71 18.27 -9.91
CA GLN A 222 -0.48 19.34 -10.87
C GLN A 222 0.60 18.96 -11.89
#